data_AF-A0A6S7ISU0-F1
#
_entry.id   AF-A0A6S7ISU0-F1
#
_cell.length_a   1.000
_cell.length_b   1.000
_cell.length_c   1.000
_cell.angle_alpha   90.00
_cell.angle_beta   90.00
_cell.angle_gamma   90.00
#
_symmetry.space_group_name_H-M   'P 1'
#
loop_
_entity.id
_entity.type
_entity.pdbx_description
1 polymer ?
#
loop_
_entity_poly.entity_id
_entity_poly.type
_entity_poly.pdbx_seq_one_letter_code
_entity_poly.pdbx_strand_id
1 'polypeptide(L)'
;ILSEPWHISTSQTAADQMQIATYNKDRSMTPGGGGFGPVADDGYGLSYLITGHTLIVHITSKKSAPLTSASRFSDTIHESFMEMKALFDE
;
A
#
# COMPACT_ATOMS: atom_id res chain seq x y z
N ILE A 1 -13.76 3.94 22.95
CA ILE A 1 -13.82 2.97 21.83
C ILE A 1 -14.25 3.78 20.61
N LEU A 2 -13.47 3.78 19.52
CA LEU A 2 -13.88 4.43 18.28
C LEU A 2 -15.13 3.73 17.75
N SER A 3 -16.17 4.49 17.47
CA SER A 3 -17.50 3.99 17.13
C SER A 3 -17.62 3.47 15.70
N GLU A 4 -16.66 3.78 14.82
CA GLU A 4 -16.67 3.36 13.42
C GLU A 4 -15.50 2.43 13.07
N PRO A 5 -15.75 1.42 12.22
CA PRO A 5 -14.72 0.51 11.76
C PRO A 5 -13.75 1.21 10.79
N TRP A 6 -12.48 0.82 10.86
CA TRP A 6 -11.45 1.35 9.96
C TRP A 6 -11.65 0.81 8.54
N HIS A 7 -12.35 1.55 7.69
CA HIS A 7 -12.54 1.20 6.28
C HIS A 7 -11.23 1.23 5.47
N ILE A 8 -10.22 1.97 5.92
CA ILE A 8 -8.87 1.92 5.37
C ILE A 8 -7.91 1.67 6.53
N SER A 9 -7.41 0.45 6.62
CA SER A 9 -6.39 0.08 7.60
C SER A 9 -5.02 0.08 6.91
N THR A 10 -4.07 0.88 7.41
CA THR A 10 -2.77 1.09 6.75
C THR A 10 -1.61 0.76 7.67
N SER A 11 -0.51 0.24 7.11
CA SER A 11 0.79 0.21 7.79
C SER A 11 1.95 0.43 6.84
N GLN A 12 2.96 1.15 7.32
CA GLN A 12 4.26 1.24 6.66
C GLN A 12 5.18 0.15 7.21
N THR A 13 5.82 -0.61 6.33
CA THR A 13 6.98 -1.42 6.69
C THR A 13 8.24 -0.61 6.44
N ALA A 14 8.97 -0.26 7.50
CA ALA A 14 10.23 0.45 7.37
C ALA A 14 11.28 -0.45 6.71
N ALA A 15 11.81 -0.03 5.56
CA ALA A 15 12.81 -0.80 4.79
C ALA A 15 14.07 -1.11 5.61
N ASP A 16 14.50 -0.18 6.45
CA ASP A 16 15.68 -0.32 7.31
C ASP A 16 15.48 -1.39 8.40
N GLN A 17 14.25 -1.52 8.92
CA GLN A 17 13.91 -2.54 9.92
C GLN A 17 13.97 -3.95 9.35
N MET A 18 13.78 -4.10 8.04
CA MET A 18 13.83 -5.37 7.33
C MET A 18 15.24 -5.69 6.79
N GLN A 19 16.25 -4.83 7.04
CA GLN A 19 17.58 -4.87 6.41
C GLN A 19 17.55 -4.90 4.86
N ILE A 20 16.42 -4.47 4.27
CA ILE A 20 16.17 -4.48 2.82
C ILE A 20 17.11 -3.50 2.09
N ALA A 21 17.54 -2.43 2.77
CA ALA A 21 18.52 -1.48 2.25
C ALA A 21 19.83 -2.17 1.79
N THR A 22 20.20 -3.30 2.40
CA THR A 22 21.38 -4.09 2.05
C THR A 22 21.16 -5.03 0.86
N TYR A 23 19.89 -5.40 0.57
CA TYR A 23 19.53 -6.37 -0.48
C TYR A 23 19.62 -5.82 -1.91
N ASN A 24 19.61 -4.49 -2.05
CA ASN A 24 19.65 -3.79 -3.35
C ASN A 24 21.00 -3.88 -4.11
N LYS A 25 22.00 -4.63 -3.63
CA LYS A 25 23.21 -4.93 -4.43
C LYS A 25 22.94 -5.96 -5.53
N ASP A 26 21.91 -6.78 -5.37
CA ASP A 26 21.41 -7.68 -6.40
C ASP A 26 19.92 -7.35 -6.64
N ARG A 27 19.61 -6.79 -7.82
CA ARG A 27 18.24 -6.44 -8.23
C ARG A 27 17.32 -7.67 -8.37
N SER A 28 17.79 -8.89 -8.14
CA SER A 28 17.02 -10.13 -8.28
C SER A 28 15.93 -10.33 -7.22
N MET A 29 16.01 -9.66 -6.06
CA MET A 29 15.02 -9.84 -4.99
C MET A 29 14.44 -8.51 -4.55
N THR A 30 13.29 -8.18 -5.14
CA THR A 30 12.41 -7.15 -4.59
C THR A 30 11.66 -7.77 -3.41
N PRO A 31 11.78 -7.23 -2.18
CA PRO A 31 10.96 -7.67 -1.07
C PRO A 31 9.50 -7.39 -1.43
N GLY A 32 8.67 -8.43 -1.45
CA GLY A 32 7.25 -8.33 -1.85
C GLY A 32 6.39 -7.43 -0.95
N GLY A 33 6.98 -6.80 0.07
CA GLY A 33 6.26 -6.11 1.13
C GLY A 33 5.60 -7.08 2.11
N GLY A 34 5.06 -6.53 3.20
CA GLY A 34 4.13 -7.25 4.07
C GLY A 34 2.72 -7.30 3.47
N GLY A 35 1.74 -7.72 4.27
CA GLY A 35 0.34 -7.70 3.88
C GLY A 35 -0.58 -8.13 5.01
N PHE A 36 -1.78 -7.57 5.03
CA PHE A 36 -2.84 -7.96 5.96
C PHE A 36 -4.20 -7.72 5.30
N GLY A 37 -5.23 -8.46 5.75
CA GLY A 37 -6.60 -8.29 5.29
C GLY A 37 -7.25 -7.01 5.84
N PRO A 38 -8.38 -6.56 5.27
CA PRO A 38 -9.11 -5.41 5.79
C PRO A 38 -9.66 -5.69 7.19
N VAL A 39 -9.68 -4.66 8.05
CA VAL A 39 -10.23 -4.74 9.42
C VAL A 39 -11.76 -4.62 9.40
N ALA A 40 -12.32 -3.88 8.45
CA ALA A 40 -13.75 -3.80 8.18
C ALA A 40 -14.17 -4.80 7.08
N ASP A 41 -15.42 -5.28 7.12
CA ASP A 41 -15.96 -6.17 6.09
C ASP A 41 -16.01 -5.51 4.71
N ASP A 42 -16.26 -4.21 4.67
CA ASP A 42 -16.36 -3.34 3.51
C ASP A 42 -15.16 -2.38 3.38
N GLY A 43 -14.01 -2.78 3.95
CA GLY A 43 -12.79 -1.96 3.94
C GLY A 43 -11.65 -2.52 3.09
N TYR A 44 -10.50 -1.86 3.25
CA TYR A 44 -9.23 -2.19 2.62
C TYR A 44 -8.12 -2.40 3.66
N GLY A 45 -7.21 -3.33 3.38
CA GLY A 45 -5.93 -3.47 4.07
C GLY A 45 -4.79 -3.02 3.16
N LEU A 46 -4.01 -2.03 3.60
CA LEU A 46 -2.93 -1.43 2.82
C LEU A 46 -1.61 -1.54 3.58
N SER A 47 -0.69 -2.35 3.06
CA SER A 47 0.70 -2.36 3.53
C SER A 47 1.58 -1.71 2.47
N TYR A 48 2.50 -0.83 2.86
CA TYR A 48 3.41 -0.20 1.91
C TYR A 48 4.86 -0.15 2.37
N LEU A 49 5.76 -0.21 1.40
CA LEU A 49 7.20 -0.14 1.55
C LEU A 49 7.73 0.99 0.67
N ILE A 50 8.46 1.93 1.29
CA ILE A 50 9.20 2.98 0.57
C ILE A 50 10.67 2.58 0.58
N THR A 51 11.27 2.43 -0.59
CA THR A 51 12.67 2.02 -0.75
C THR A 51 13.30 2.72 -1.94
N GLY A 52 14.36 3.51 -1.70
CA GLY A 52 15.00 4.33 -2.74
C GLY A 52 14.00 5.28 -3.41
N HIS A 53 13.77 5.08 -4.71
CA HIS A 53 12.81 5.84 -5.52
C HIS A 53 11.53 5.05 -5.85
N THR A 54 11.27 3.97 -5.11
CA THR A 54 10.16 3.07 -5.37
C THR A 54 9.22 3.00 -4.16
N LEU A 55 7.92 3.09 -4.43
CA LEU A 55 6.85 2.77 -3.50
C LEU A 55 6.20 1.45 -3.94
N ILE A 56 6.16 0.47 -3.04
CA ILE A 56 5.46 -0.80 -3.24
C ILE A 56 4.25 -0.80 -2.31
N VAL A 57 3.05 -1.03 -2.84
CA VAL A 57 1.80 -1.08 -2.07
C VAL A 57 1.12 -2.43 -2.27
N HIS A 58 0.83 -3.12 -1.18
CA HIS A 58 0.01 -4.33 -1.16
C HIS A 58 -1.38 -3.97 -0.67
N ILE A 59 -2.37 -4.15 -1.54
CA ILE A 59 -3.77 -3.76 -1.32
C ILE A 59 -4.62 -5.03 -1.23
N THR A 60 -5.40 -5.16 -0.17
CA THR A 60 -6.36 -6.25 0.01
C THR A 60 -7.77 -5.70 0.22
N SER A 61 -8.76 -6.45 -0.29
CA SER A 61 -10.18 -6.23 -0.04
C SER A 61 -10.92 -7.57 -0.06
N LYS A 62 -12.11 -7.66 0.56
CA LYS A 62 -12.90 -8.89 0.53
C LYS A 62 -13.64 -9.01 -0.79
N LYS A 63 -13.56 -10.17 -1.45
CA LYS A 63 -14.35 -10.46 -2.66
C LYS A 63 -15.87 -10.40 -2.42
N SER A 64 -16.30 -10.63 -1.18
CA SER A 64 -17.70 -10.57 -0.77
C SER A 64 -18.22 -9.14 -0.55
N ALA A 65 -17.36 -8.12 -0.55
CA ALA A 65 -17.75 -6.72 -0.37
C ALA A 65 -17.81 -6.00 -1.72
N PRO A 66 -19.00 -5.91 -2.36
CA PRO A 66 -19.15 -5.50 -3.76
C PRO A 66 -18.74 -4.04 -4.03
N LEU A 67 -18.69 -3.21 -2.99
CA LEU A 67 -18.27 -1.82 -3.07
C LEU A 67 -16.74 -1.64 -2.98
N THR A 68 -16.00 -2.71 -2.68
CA THR A 68 -14.54 -2.68 -2.62
C THR A 68 -13.91 -3.42 -3.80
N SER A 69 -12.76 -2.94 -4.27
CA SER A 69 -11.93 -3.65 -5.26
C SER A 69 -10.48 -3.23 -5.13
N ALA A 70 -9.61 -4.16 -4.76
CA ALA A 70 -8.18 -3.90 -4.62
C ALA A 70 -7.55 -3.38 -5.93
N SER A 71 -7.98 -3.90 -7.09
CA SER A 71 -7.50 -3.44 -8.40
C SER A 71 -7.94 -2.00 -8.66
N ARG A 72 -9.23 -1.70 -8.48
CA ARG A 72 -9.75 -0.33 -8.70
C ARG A 72 -9.06 0.66 -7.76
N PHE A 73 -8.85 0.28 -6.51
CA PHE A 73 -8.18 1.15 -5.54
C PHE A 73 -6.70 1.35 -5.85
N SER A 74 -6.03 0.34 -6.44
CA SER A 74 -4.67 0.48 -6.98
C SER A 74 -4.60 1.56 -8.05
N ASP A 75 -5.54 1.55 -9.00
CA ASP A 75 -5.60 2.55 -10.06
C ASP A 75 -5.82 3.96 -9.48
N THR A 76 -6.75 4.10 -8.53
CA THR A 76 -7.00 5.37 -7.84
C THR A 76 -5.77 5.89 -7.09
N ILE A 77 -5.03 5.03 -6.39
CA ILE A 77 -3.80 5.42 -5.69
C ILE A 77 -2.74 5.89 -6.68
N HIS A 78 -2.56 5.17 -7.79
CA HIS A 78 -1.61 5.55 -8.83
C HIS A 78 -1.95 6.92 -9.43
N GLU A 79 -3.21 7.13 -9.83
CA GLU A 79 -3.71 8.42 -10.32
C GLU A 79 -3.46 9.54 -9.31
N SER A 80 -3.79 9.30 -8.04
CA SER A 80 -3.59 10.28 -6.95
C SER A 80 -2.13 10.69 -6.81
N PHE A 81 -1.18 9.75 -6.91
CA PHE A 81 0.25 10.06 -6.86
C PHE A 81 0.72 10.85 -8.09
N MET A 82 0.19 10.55 -9.27
CA MET A 82 0.51 11.30 -10.50
C MET A 82 -0.02 12.73 -10.43
N GLU A 83 -1.23 12.93 -9.92
CA GLU A 83 -1.80 14.25 -9.67
C GLU A 83 -0.98 15.02 -8.62
N MET A 84 -0.66 14.39 -7.50
CA MET A 84 0.21 14.98 -6.48
C MET A 84 1.56 15.41 -7.05
N LYS A 85 2.17 14.58 -7.90
CA LYS A 85 3.43 14.91 -8.58
C LYS A 85 3.26 16.16 -9.47
N ALA A 86 2.19 16.23 -10.25
CA ALA A 86 1.95 17.34 -11.17
C ALA A 86 1.86 18.70 -10.45
N LEU A 87 1.38 18.74 -9.20
CA LEU A 87 1.33 19.96 -8.38
C LEU A 87 2.71 20.56 -8.07
N PHE A 88 3.79 19.78 -8.16
CA PHE A 88 5.16 20.24 -7.90
C PHE A 88 5.98 20.45 -9.19
N ASP A 89 5.40 20.16 -10.35
CA ASP A 89 6.04 20.39 -11.65
C ASP A 89 5.70 21.80 -12.22
N GLU A 90 5.13 22.69 -11.39
CA GLU A 90 4.89 24.13 -11.63
C GLU A 90 6.03 25.04 -11.14
#